data_AF-A0A1E3KPD7-F1
#
_entry.id   AF-A0A1E3KPD7-F1
#
_cell.length_a   1.000
_cell.length_b   1.000
_cell.length_c   1.000
_cell.angle_alpha   90.00
_cell.angle_beta   90.00
_cell.angle_gamma   90.00
#
_symmetry.space_group_name_H-M   'P 1'
#
loop_
_entity.id
_entity.type
_entity.pdbx_description
1 polymer ?
#
loop_
_entity_poly.entity_id
_entity_poly.type
_entity_poly.pdbx_seq_one_letter_code
_entity_poly.pdbx_strand_id
1 'polypeptide(L)'
;MSKSDVVQRLLEELNNQNQIYIAIIALVLVFFGVMQWRFSDKQIKKMKDDFKKDFKIEEINSTLKEANRKSEKLNTALLEAKETEVKLLKQLHSLQNQDLDGKLQLLETKSRYTDSVVAINQLRVVERTLIPMFESKIIEPSTLMNILITIANVSISNVEENYSGDKEYQENLNFLVDASIKYTKTVIADKKEFKKNKEKITEKLNKLNEEYSIYKGICVNDSNNQGNK
;
A
#
# COMPACT_ATOMS: atom_id res chain seq x y z
N MET A 1 109.23 -41.87 -19.66
CA MET A 1 107.82 -41.52 -19.36
C MET A 1 107.19 -42.71 -18.66
N SER A 2 106.81 -42.55 -17.39
CA SER A 2 106.29 -43.65 -16.56
C SER A 2 104.82 -43.92 -16.91
N LYS A 3 104.41 -45.18 -16.94
CA LYS A 3 103.02 -45.60 -17.22
C LYS A 3 102.00 -44.94 -16.26
N SER A 4 102.45 -44.49 -15.09
CA SER A 4 101.64 -43.75 -14.11
C SER A 4 101.22 -42.34 -14.59
N ASP A 5 102.10 -41.62 -15.31
CA ASP A 5 101.79 -40.26 -15.79
C ASP A 5 100.76 -40.27 -16.92
N VAL A 6 100.77 -41.31 -17.73
CA VAL A 6 99.81 -41.50 -18.83
C VAL A 6 98.43 -41.85 -18.29
N VAL A 7 98.36 -42.69 -17.24
CA VAL A 7 97.10 -43.05 -16.59
C VAL A 7 96.51 -41.89 -15.80
N GLN A 8 97.33 -41.09 -15.11
CA GLN A 8 96.87 -39.88 -14.43
C GLN A 8 96.34 -38.82 -15.40
N ARG A 9 97.04 -38.56 -16.51
CA ARG A 9 96.53 -37.65 -17.56
C ARG A 9 95.25 -38.14 -18.21
N LEU A 10 95.10 -39.45 -18.45
CA LEU A 10 93.85 -40.01 -18.98
C LEU A 10 92.69 -39.92 -17.99
N LEU A 11 92.95 -40.10 -16.69
CA LEU A 11 91.95 -39.92 -15.63
C LEU A 11 91.54 -38.45 -15.47
N GLU A 12 92.49 -37.52 -15.61
CA GLU A 12 92.26 -36.08 -15.52
C GLU A 12 91.48 -35.56 -16.74
N GLU A 13 91.80 -36.06 -17.94
CA GLU A 13 91.07 -35.76 -19.18
C GLU A 13 89.66 -36.35 -19.16
N LEU A 14 89.48 -37.56 -18.62
CA LEU A 14 88.16 -38.18 -18.40
C LEU A 14 87.31 -37.41 -17.39
N ASN A 15 87.92 -36.93 -16.31
CA ASN A 15 87.22 -36.15 -15.28
C ASN A 15 86.82 -34.76 -15.81
N ASN A 16 87.69 -34.12 -16.60
CA ASN A 16 87.41 -32.85 -17.26
C ASN A 16 86.32 -32.99 -18.33
N GLN A 17 86.36 -34.05 -19.15
CA GLN A 17 85.28 -34.35 -20.10
C GLN A 17 83.95 -34.64 -19.37
N ASN A 18 83.96 -35.44 -18.31
CA ASN A 18 82.75 -35.71 -17.53
C ASN A 18 82.19 -34.44 -16.87
N GLN A 19 83.03 -33.52 -16.37
CA GLN A 19 82.57 -32.23 -15.86
C GLN A 19 81.91 -31.37 -16.94
N ILE A 20 82.47 -31.35 -18.15
CA ILE A 20 81.88 -30.63 -19.29
C ILE A 20 80.53 -31.26 -19.68
N TYR A 21 80.44 -32.60 -19.74
CA TYR A 21 79.17 -33.28 -20.01
C TYR A 21 78.12 -33.01 -18.94
N ILE A 22 78.50 -33.05 -17.65
CA ILE A 22 77.60 -32.75 -16.52
C ILE A 22 77.12 -31.29 -16.59
N ALA A 23 78.01 -30.34 -16.91
CA ALA A 23 77.67 -28.93 -17.05
C ALA A 23 76.67 -28.68 -18.19
N ILE A 24 76.86 -29.34 -19.34
CA ILE A 24 75.93 -29.25 -20.48
C ILE A 24 74.58 -29.86 -20.12
N ILE A 25 74.55 -31.03 -19.47
CA ILE A 25 73.31 -31.68 -19.02
C ILE A 25 72.56 -30.80 -18.02
N ALA A 26 73.25 -30.18 -17.06
CA ALA A 26 72.65 -29.27 -16.09
C ALA A 26 72.02 -28.04 -16.77
N LEU A 27 72.69 -27.47 -17.77
CA LEU A 27 72.20 -26.30 -18.51
C LEU A 27 70.96 -26.66 -19.35
N VAL A 28 70.96 -27.83 -19.98
CA VAL A 28 69.79 -28.36 -20.71
C VAL A 28 68.60 -28.58 -19.76
N LEU A 29 68.83 -29.17 -18.58
CA LEU A 29 67.76 -29.39 -17.59
C LEU A 29 67.17 -28.08 -17.06
N VAL A 30 68.00 -27.06 -16.80
CA VAL A 30 67.52 -25.72 -16.41
C VAL A 30 66.71 -25.08 -17.54
N PHE A 31 67.16 -25.19 -18.79
CA PHE A 31 66.44 -24.68 -19.95
C PHE A 31 65.08 -25.37 -20.13
N PHE A 32 65.03 -26.69 -19.99
CA PHE A 32 63.77 -27.45 -20.01
C PHE A 32 62.86 -27.12 -18.83
N GLY A 33 63.39 -26.90 -17.63
CA GLY A 33 62.63 -26.50 -16.45
C GLY A 33 61.98 -25.12 -16.61
N VAL A 34 62.73 -24.14 -17.12
CA VAL A 34 62.21 -22.79 -17.40
C VAL A 34 61.17 -22.82 -18.54
N MET A 35 61.42 -23.61 -19.59
CA MET A 35 60.45 -23.82 -20.66
C MET A 35 59.16 -24.49 -20.14
N GLN A 36 59.25 -25.57 -19.35
CA GLN A 36 58.09 -26.23 -18.75
C GLN A 36 57.30 -25.29 -17.86
N TRP A 37 57.96 -24.47 -17.04
CA TRP A 37 57.28 -23.50 -16.18
C TRP A 37 56.56 -22.41 -16.99
N ARG A 38 57.22 -21.82 -18.00
CA ARG A 38 56.58 -20.85 -18.90
C ARG A 38 55.45 -21.44 -19.74
N PHE A 39 55.57 -22.70 -20.16
CA PHE A 39 54.50 -23.38 -20.89
C PHE A 39 53.33 -23.73 -19.98
N SER A 40 53.59 -24.15 -18.73
CA SER A 40 52.55 -24.40 -17.72
C SER A 40 51.76 -23.14 -17.39
N ASP A 41 52.43 -22.02 -17.13
CA ASP A 41 51.76 -20.75 -16.85
C ASP A 41 50.93 -20.26 -18.05
N LYS A 42 51.45 -20.41 -19.27
CA LYS A 42 50.68 -20.11 -20.49
C LYS A 42 49.49 -21.03 -20.67
N GLN A 43 49.62 -22.32 -20.38
CA GLN A 43 48.53 -23.30 -20.49
C GLN A 43 47.46 -23.05 -19.43
N ILE A 44 47.83 -22.82 -18.17
CA ILE A 44 46.89 -22.49 -17.09
C ILE A 44 46.15 -21.19 -17.40
N LYS A 45 46.87 -20.18 -17.91
CA LYS A 45 46.25 -18.91 -18.31
C LYS A 45 45.30 -19.09 -19.49
N LYS A 46 45.70 -19.86 -20.50
CA LYS A 46 44.84 -20.20 -21.64
C LYS A 46 43.62 -21.01 -21.21
N MET A 47 43.78 -21.98 -20.32
CA MET A 47 42.69 -22.78 -19.77
C MET A 47 41.73 -21.90 -18.97
N LYS A 48 42.22 -20.94 -18.18
CA LYS A 48 41.38 -19.97 -17.45
C LYS A 48 40.63 -19.02 -18.37
N ASP A 49 41.27 -18.56 -19.44
CA ASP A 49 40.65 -17.69 -20.45
C ASP A 49 39.63 -18.45 -21.30
N ASP A 50 39.94 -19.68 -21.70
CA ASP A 50 39.01 -20.60 -22.39
C ASP A 50 37.83 -20.96 -21.47
N PHE A 51 38.06 -21.24 -20.18
CA PHE A 51 36.97 -21.44 -19.19
C PHE A 51 36.09 -20.21 -19.06
N LYS A 52 36.65 -19.00 -18.92
CA LYS A 52 35.86 -17.77 -18.85
C LYS A 52 35.03 -17.54 -20.11
N LYS A 53 35.58 -17.89 -21.27
CA LYS A 53 34.95 -17.73 -22.59
C LYS A 53 33.86 -18.77 -22.83
N ASP A 54 34.14 -20.05 -22.56
CA ASP A 54 33.21 -21.17 -22.75
C ASP A 54 32.02 -21.08 -21.78
N PHE A 55 32.27 -20.69 -20.53
CA PHE A 55 31.21 -20.45 -19.55
C PHE A 55 30.62 -19.04 -19.63
N LYS A 56 31.06 -18.20 -20.58
CA LYS A 56 30.56 -16.83 -20.80
C LYS A 56 30.41 -16.03 -19.51
N ILE A 57 31.37 -16.15 -18.58
CA ILE A 57 31.23 -15.68 -17.19
C ILE A 57 31.02 -14.15 -17.13
N GLU A 58 31.62 -13.40 -18.06
CA GLU A 58 31.39 -11.96 -18.19
C GLU A 58 29.97 -11.60 -18.63
N GLU A 59 29.38 -12.41 -19.51
CA GLU A 59 28.01 -12.25 -20.01
C GLU A 59 26.99 -12.62 -18.91
N ILE A 60 27.29 -13.66 -18.12
CA ILE A 60 26.49 -14.04 -16.95
C ILE A 60 26.55 -12.94 -15.88
N ASN A 61 27.73 -12.42 -15.57
CA ASN A 61 27.88 -11.35 -14.57
C ASN A 61 27.24 -10.05 -15.03
N SER A 62 27.33 -9.69 -16.32
CA SER A 62 26.66 -8.50 -16.86
C SER A 62 25.13 -8.66 -16.81
N THR A 63 24.61 -9.83 -17.20
CA THR A 63 23.18 -10.17 -17.13
C THR A 63 22.68 -10.15 -15.69
N LEU A 64 23.43 -10.73 -14.74
CA LEU A 64 23.08 -10.72 -13.32
C LEU A 64 23.05 -9.29 -12.75
N LYS A 65 24.03 -8.47 -13.12
CA LYS A 65 24.08 -7.05 -12.73
C LYS A 65 22.91 -6.26 -13.32
N GLU A 66 22.52 -6.54 -14.56
CA GLU A 66 21.35 -5.91 -15.19
C GLU A 66 20.04 -6.39 -14.57
N ALA A 67 19.92 -7.69 -14.27
CA ALA A 67 18.78 -8.28 -13.59
C ALA A 67 18.62 -7.68 -12.18
N ASN A 68 19.70 -7.55 -11.41
CA ASN A 68 19.68 -6.91 -10.10
C ASN A 68 19.24 -5.44 -10.20
N ARG A 69 19.75 -4.67 -11.16
CA ARG A 69 19.31 -3.29 -11.41
C ARG A 69 17.83 -3.20 -11.79
N LYS A 70 17.34 -4.11 -12.63
CA LYS A 70 15.92 -4.17 -13.00
C LYS A 70 15.05 -4.54 -11.79
N SER A 71 15.51 -5.48 -10.95
CA SER A 71 14.84 -5.86 -9.71
C SER A 71 14.79 -4.71 -8.70
N GLU A 72 15.90 -3.96 -8.54
CA GLU A 72 15.94 -2.77 -7.69
C GLU A 72 14.93 -1.72 -8.18
N LYS A 73 14.94 -1.40 -9.48
CA LYS A 73 13.97 -0.47 -10.08
C LYS A 73 12.53 -0.92 -9.89
N LEU A 74 12.25 -2.22 -10.02
CA LEU A 74 10.91 -2.78 -9.81
C LEU A 74 10.49 -2.63 -8.34
N ASN A 75 11.40 -2.90 -7.40
CA ASN A 75 11.13 -2.73 -5.97
C ASN A 75 10.84 -1.27 -5.63
N THR A 76 11.61 -0.32 -6.18
CA THR A 76 11.35 1.11 -6.01
C THR A 76 10.00 1.51 -6.59
N ALA A 77 9.70 1.10 -7.83
CA ALA A 77 8.41 1.40 -8.46
C ALA A 77 7.23 0.81 -7.69
N LEU A 78 7.39 -0.38 -7.11
CA LEU A 78 6.38 -1.01 -6.27
C LEU A 78 6.14 -0.25 -4.96
N LEU A 79 7.20 0.27 -4.34
CA LEU A 79 7.08 1.12 -3.15
C LEU A 79 6.37 2.44 -3.49
N GLU A 80 6.75 3.09 -4.58
CA GLU A 80 6.11 4.32 -5.06
C GLU A 80 4.62 4.09 -5.41
N ALA A 81 4.29 2.96 -6.04
CA ALA A 81 2.92 2.58 -6.35
C ALA A 81 2.08 2.40 -5.09
N LYS A 82 2.61 1.71 -4.06
CA LYS A 82 1.93 1.54 -2.76
C LYS A 82 1.72 2.87 -2.03
N GLU A 83 2.71 3.75 -2.04
CA GLU A 83 2.56 5.09 -1.46
C GLU A 83 1.50 5.91 -2.20
N THR A 84 1.47 5.79 -3.52
CA THR A 84 0.47 6.46 -4.37
C THR A 84 -0.93 5.92 -4.11
N GLU A 85 -1.09 4.60 -4.00
CA GLU A 85 -2.35 3.94 -3.65
C GLU A 85 -2.90 4.46 -2.30
N VAL A 86 -2.05 4.52 -1.27
CA VAL A 86 -2.43 5.06 0.05
C VAL A 86 -2.86 6.53 -0.04
N LYS A 87 -2.16 7.35 -0.83
CA LYS A 87 -2.54 8.75 -1.05
C LYS A 87 -3.87 8.88 -1.78
N LEU A 88 -4.08 8.08 -2.83
CA LEU A 88 -5.33 8.05 -3.60
C LEU A 88 -6.51 7.61 -2.74
N LEU A 89 -6.36 6.58 -1.92
CA LEU A 89 -7.40 6.13 -1.00
C LEU A 89 -7.79 7.23 0.00
N LYS A 90 -6.82 7.97 0.54
CA LYS A 90 -7.11 9.11 1.42
C LYS A 90 -7.87 10.22 0.70
N GLN A 91 -7.45 10.57 -0.51
CA GLN A 91 -8.16 11.57 -1.32
C GLN A 91 -9.57 11.12 -1.68
N LEU A 92 -9.75 9.85 -2.02
CA LEU A 92 -11.06 9.27 -2.32
C LEU A 92 -12.00 9.38 -1.11
N HIS A 93 -11.55 8.99 0.08
CA HIS A 93 -12.38 9.11 1.29
C HIS A 93 -12.75 10.57 1.58
N SER A 94 -11.81 11.51 1.40
CA SER A 94 -12.09 12.94 1.57
C SER A 94 -13.15 13.44 0.59
N LEU A 95 -13.04 13.04 -0.70
CA LEU A 95 -14.04 13.37 -1.72
C LEU A 95 -15.41 12.76 -1.42
N GLN A 96 -15.47 11.52 -0.92
CA GLN A 96 -16.73 10.88 -0.53
C GLN A 96 -17.40 11.63 0.63
N ASN A 97 -16.62 12.12 1.60
CA ASN A 97 -17.16 12.95 2.69
C ASN A 97 -17.69 14.31 2.18
N GLN A 98 -16.97 14.95 1.24
CA GLN A 98 -17.42 16.20 0.61
C GLN A 98 -18.69 16.02 -0.23
N ASP A 99 -18.77 14.94 -1.02
CA ASP A 99 -19.96 14.59 -1.80
C ASP A 99 -21.17 14.34 -0.90
N LEU A 100 -20.97 13.63 0.21
CA LEU A 100 -22.02 13.44 1.21
C LEU A 100 -22.45 14.77 1.84
N ASP A 101 -21.51 15.65 2.22
CA ASP A 101 -21.83 16.98 2.74
C ASP A 101 -22.67 17.80 1.74
N GLY A 102 -22.37 17.70 0.44
CA GLY A 102 -23.18 18.30 -0.61
C GLY A 102 -24.58 17.70 -0.69
N LYS A 103 -24.71 16.38 -0.63
CA LYS A 103 -26.02 15.69 -0.66
C LYS A 103 -26.87 15.96 0.58
N LEU A 104 -26.25 16.17 1.73
CA LEU A 104 -26.97 16.56 2.95
C LEU A 104 -27.70 17.89 2.78
N GLN A 105 -27.21 18.79 1.93
CA GLN A 105 -27.89 20.06 1.64
C GLN A 105 -29.22 19.86 0.90
N LEU A 106 -29.44 18.70 0.26
CA LEU A 106 -30.72 18.36 -0.36
C LEU A 106 -31.83 18.16 0.67
N LEU A 107 -31.47 17.92 1.94
CA LEU A 107 -32.41 17.81 3.05
C LEU A 107 -32.81 19.23 3.52
N GLU A 108 -33.40 20.00 2.61
CA GLU A 108 -33.85 21.37 2.86
C GLU A 108 -35.11 21.40 3.74
N THR A 109 -35.30 22.55 4.39
CA THR A 109 -36.47 22.94 5.18
C THR A 109 -37.75 22.62 4.40
N LYS A 110 -38.63 21.86 5.04
CA LYS A 110 -39.92 21.46 4.45
C LYS A 110 -40.93 22.59 4.62
N SER A 111 -42.05 22.48 3.94
CA SER A 111 -43.27 23.23 4.23
C SER A 111 -44.43 22.24 4.28
N ARG A 112 -45.57 22.63 4.85
CA ARG A 112 -46.77 21.77 4.85
C ARG A 112 -47.19 21.29 3.45
N TYR A 113 -46.82 22.03 2.40
CA TYR A 113 -47.17 21.74 1.02
C TYR A 113 -46.08 21.02 0.24
N THR A 114 -44.97 20.62 0.89
CA THR A 114 -43.91 19.90 0.19
C THR A 114 -44.43 18.57 -0.34
N ASP A 115 -44.18 18.34 -1.63
CA ASP A 115 -44.47 17.07 -2.30
C ASP A 115 -43.74 15.92 -1.59
N SER A 116 -44.49 14.93 -1.11
CA SER A 116 -43.92 13.80 -0.37
C SER A 116 -42.97 12.97 -1.23
N VAL A 117 -43.20 12.87 -2.54
CA VAL A 117 -42.31 12.18 -3.48
C VAL A 117 -40.95 12.86 -3.54
N VAL A 118 -40.94 14.21 -3.56
CA VAL A 118 -39.69 14.98 -3.55
C VAL A 118 -38.96 14.79 -2.23
N ALA A 119 -39.67 14.87 -1.10
CA ALA A 119 -39.08 14.70 0.22
C ALA A 119 -38.48 13.28 0.42
N ILE A 120 -39.18 12.24 -0.04
CA ILE A 120 -38.70 10.85 -0.02
C ILE A 120 -37.45 10.70 -0.88
N ASN A 121 -37.44 11.24 -2.10
CA ASN A 121 -36.30 11.13 -2.99
C ASN A 121 -35.06 11.79 -2.42
N GLN A 122 -35.20 12.95 -1.76
CA GLN A 122 -34.09 13.61 -1.08
C GLN A 122 -33.50 12.74 0.05
N LEU A 123 -34.35 12.13 0.89
CA LEU A 123 -33.90 11.19 1.92
C LEU A 123 -33.14 10.00 1.30
N ARG A 124 -33.69 9.39 0.25
CA ARG A 124 -33.08 8.24 -0.44
C ARG A 124 -31.72 8.55 -1.05
N VAL A 125 -31.53 9.74 -1.61
CA VAL A 125 -30.23 10.15 -2.19
C VAL A 125 -29.16 10.20 -1.10
N VAL A 126 -29.50 10.75 0.06
CA VAL A 126 -28.60 10.78 1.21
C VAL A 126 -28.34 9.37 1.72
N GLU A 127 -29.39 8.58 1.93
CA GLU A 127 -29.30 7.20 2.43
C GLU A 127 -28.37 6.34 1.56
N ARG A 128 -28.56 6.36 0.23
CA ARG A 128 -27.73 5.59 -0.72
C ARG A 128 -26.25 5.93 -0.65
N THR A 129 -25.91 7.14 -0.21
CA THR A 129 -24.53 7.58 -0.06
C THR A 129 -24.01 7.28 1.35
N LEU A 130 -24.84 7.52 2.36
CA LEU A 130 -24.48 7.42 3.77
C LEU A 130 -24.23 5.97 4.22
N ILE A 131 -25.09 5.03 3.80
CA ILE A 131 -25.04 3.64 4.28
C ILE A 131 -23.72 2.93 3.91
N PRO A 132 -23.26 2.94 2.64
CA PRO A 132 -21.96 2.32 2.29
C PRO A 132 -20.78 2.95 3.05
N MET A 133 -20.87 4.25 3.34
CA MET A 133 -19.83 4.97 4.09
C MET A 133 -19.83 4.59 5.57
N PHE A 134 -20.99 4.31 6.17
CA PHE A 134 -21.10 3.73 7.52
C PHE A 134 -20.51 2.33 7.58
N GLU A 135 -20.84 1.46 6.63
CA GLU A 135 -20.31 0.09 6.56
C GLU A 135 -18.79 0.07 6.41
N SER A 136 -18.27 0.96 5.56
CA SER A 136 -16.83 1.09 5.31
C SER A 136 -16.08 1.89 6.38
N LYS A 137 -16.79 2.50 7.34
CA LYS A 137 -16.25 3.33 8.44
C LYS A 137 -15.36 4.49 7.96
N ILE A 138 -15.70 5.09 6.83
CA ILE A 138 -14.92 6.16 6.18
C ILE A 138 -15.43 7.58 6.46
N ILE A 139 -16.52 7.71 7.22
CA ILE A 139 -17.02 9.03 7.65
C ILE A 139 -15.98 9.69 8.55
N GLU A 140 -15.70 10.96 8.30
CA GLU A 140 -14.84 11.81 9.12
C GLU A 140 -15.63 12.42 10.31
N PRO A 141 -14.98 12.78 11.44
CA PRO A 141 -15.67 13.36 12.59
C PRO A 141 -16.48 14.64 12.28
N SER A 142 -15.96 15.51 11.41
CA SER A 142 -16.64 16.73 10.96
C SER A 142 -17.92 16.40 10.20
N THR A 143 -17.82 15.51 9.20
CA THR A 143 -18.96 15.06 8.41
C THR A 143 -19.99 14.34 9.28
N LEU A 144 -19.58 13.55 10.27
CA LEU A 144 -20.51 12.97 11.24
C LEU A 144 -21.29 14.03 12.02
N MET A 145 -20.63 15.09 12.49
CA MET A 145 -21.34 16.19 13.17
C MET A 145 -22.35 16.86 12.23
N ASN A 146 -21.99 17.08 10.97
CA ASN A 146 -22.91 17.61 9.96
C ASN A 146 -24.11 16.69 9.74
N ILE A 147 -23.90 15.37 9.58
CA ILE A 147 -24.99 14.40 9.46
C ILE A 147 -25.98 14.56 10.63
N LEU A 148 -25.47 14.56 11.87
CA LEU A 148 -26.32 14.65 13.06
C LEU A 148 -27.09 15.97 13.13
N ILE A 149 -26.43 17.09 12.81
CA ILE A 149 -27.04 18.42 12.80
C ILE A 149 -28.12 18.52 11.72
N THR A 150 -27.82 18.08 10.50
CA THR A 150 -28.75 18.16 9.37
C THR A 150 -30.01 17.34 9.65
N ILE A 151 -29.88 16.11 10.15
CA ILE A 151 -31.05 15.27 10.45
C ILE A 151 -31.88 15.87 11.60
N ALA A 152 -31.22 16.46 12.60
CA ALA A 152 -31.91 17.18 13.67
C ALA A 152 -32.70 18.37 13.09
N ASN A 153 -32.10 19.15 12.20
CA ASN A 153 -32.75 20.28 11.55
C ASN A 153 -33.92 19.87 10.65
N VAL A 154 -33.83 18.72 9.96
CA VAL A 154 -34.97 18.15 9.23
C VAL A 154 -36.13 17.86 10.19
N SER A 155 -35.82 17.27 11.35
CA SER A 155 -36.84 16.96 12.37
C SER A 155 -37.48 18.23 12.92
N ILE A 156 -36.68 19.26 13.22
CA ILE A 156 -37.15 20.59 13.65
C ILE A 156 -38.07 21.19 12.58
N SER A 157 -37.60 21.26 11.33
CA SER A 157 -38.36 21.85 10.24
C SER A 157 -39.69 21.14 10.01
N ASN A 158 -39.71 19.80 10.07
CA ASN A 158 -40.95 19.04 9.97
C ASN A 158 -41.95 19.43 11.08
N VAL A 159 -41.45 19.64 12.32
CA VAL A 159 -42.29 20.07 13.46
C VAL A 159 -42.81 21.49 13.27
N GLU A 160 -41.94 22.44 12.95
CA GLU A 160 -42.30 23.86 12.75
C GLU A 160 -43.36 24.04 11.67
N GLU A 161 -43.29 23.22 10.63
CA GLU A 161 -44.16 23.30 9.46
C GLU A 161 -45.39 22.38 9.57
N ASN A 162 -45.50 21.64 10.67
CA ASN A 162 -46.52 20.61 10.90
C ASN A 162 -46.61 19.63 9.72
N TYR A 163 -45.45 19.16 9.27
CA TYR A 163 -45.27 18.19 8.19
C TYR A 163 -44.90 16.83 8.78
N SER A 164 -45.86 15.92 8.88
CA SER A 164 -45.62 14.53 9.30
C SER A 164 -45.11 13.63 8.17
N GLY A 165 -45.25 14.07 6.91
CA GLY A 165 -44.98 13.25 5.73
C GLY A 165 -45.85 12.00 5.65
N ASP A 166 -45.73 11.26 4.56
CA ASP A 166 -46.38 9.96 4.43
C ASP A 166 -45.60 8.86 5.16
N LYS A 167 -46.16 7.65 5.16
CA LYS A 167 -45.56 6.49 5.84
C LYS A 167 -44.16 6.17 5.32
N GLU A 168 -43.93 6.28 4.02
CA GLU A 168 -42.64 5.96 3.39
C GLU A 168 -41.58 7.01 3.77
N TYR A 169 -41.94 8.29 3.81
CA TYR A 169 -41.07 9.34 4.33
C TYR A 169 -40.69 9.09 5.79
N GLN A 170 -41.67 8.76 6.63
CA GLN A 170 -41.45 8.48 8.05
C GLN A 170 -40.51 7.28 8.26
N GLU A 171 -40.71 6.20 7.50
CA GLU A 171 -39.87 5.00 7.54
C GLU A 171 -38.42 5.31 7.14
N ASN A 172 -38.22 6.03 6.03
CA ASN A 172 -36.87 6.40 5.55
C ASN A 172 -36.15 7.33 6.54
N LEU A 173 -36.86 8.32 7.10
CA LEU A 173 -36.28 9.22 8.10
C LEU A 173 -35.94 8.46 9.40
N ASN A 174 -36.81 7.56 9.88
CA ASN A 174 -36.52 6.74 11.05
C ASN A 174 -35.28 5.88 10.83
N PHE A 175 -35.20 5.20 9.68
CA PHE A 175 -34.05 4.38 9.33
C PHE A 175 -32.74 5.18 9.34
N LEU A 176 -32.76 6.37 8.73
CA LEU A 176 -31.59 7.23 8.63
C LEU A 176 -31.14 7.76 10.00
N VAL A 177 -32.09 8.11 10.89
CA VAL A 177 -31.80 8.48 12.29
C VAL A 177 -31.18 7.29 13.04
N ASP A 178 -31.82 6.13 13.02
CA ASP A 178 -31.38 4.94 13.75
C ASP A 178 -29.99 4.48 13.30
N ALA A 179 -29.74 4.46 11.98
CA ALA A 179 -28.44 4.13 11.40
C ALA A 179 -27.36 5.12 11.87
N SER A 180 -27.67 6.42 11.87
CA SER A 180 -26.72 7.47 12.28
C SER A 180 -26.39 7.40 13.77
N ILE A 181 -27.39 7.13 14.63
CA ILE A 181 -27.20 6.93 16.06
C ILE A 181 -26.33 5.69 16.31
N LYS A 182 -26.64 4.57 15.66
CA LYS A 182 -25.90 3.32 15.80
C LYS A 182 -24.44 3.50 15.38
N TYR A 183 -24.20 4.07 14.21
CA TYR A 183 -22.85 4.35 13.71
C TYR A 183 -22.08 5.23 14.68
N THR A 184 -22.68 6.33 15.15
CA THR A 184 -22.05 7.28 16.09
C THR A 184 -21.58 6.59 17.37
N LYS A 185 -22.45 5.76 17.97
CA LYS A 185 -22.11 5.01 19.20
C LYS A 185 -20.93 4.06 18.97
N THR A 186 -20.89 3.38 17.82
CA THR A 186 -19.78 2.48 17.46
C THR A 186 -18.47 3.24 17.25
N VAL A 187 -18.45 4.30 16.43
CA VAL A 187 -17.18 4.98 16.09
C VAL A 187 -16.57 5.77 17.24
N ILE A 188 -17.37 6.31 18.16
CA ILE A 188 -16.87 6.95 19.39
C ILE A 188 -16.15 5.92 20.28
N ALA A 189 -16.66 4.69 20.36
CA ALA A 189 -16.03 3.63 21.14
C ALA A 189 -14.72 3.13 20.50
N ASP A 190 -14.72 2.99 19.18
CA ASP A 190 -13.69 2.25 18.46
C ASP A 190 -12.53 3.13 17.95
N LYS A 191 -12.81 4.37 17.52
CA LYS A 191 -11.85 5.17 16.75
C LYS A 191 -11.28 6.35 17.54
N LYS A 192 -9.93 6.45 17.58
CA LYS A 192 -9.20 7.50 18.32
C LYS A 192 -9.53 8.92 17.84
N GLU A 193 -9.73 9.11 16.54
CA GLU A 193 -10.09 10.41 15.95
C GLU A 193 -11.45 10.94 16.44
N PHE A 194 -12.41 10.04 16.65
CA PHE A 194 -13.73 10.35 17.19
C PHE A 194 -13.69 10.62 18.69
N LYS A 195 -12.85 9.92 19.44
CA LYS A 195 -12.67 10.15 20.90
C LYS A 195 -12.25 11.58 21.22
N LYS A 196 -11.43 12.22 20.37
CA LYS A 196 -11.03 13.63 20.53
C LYS A 196 -12.20 14.61 20.40
N ASN A 197 -13.23 14.25 19.65
CA ASN A 197 -14.41 15.06 19.40
C ASN A 197 -15.65 14.53 20.15
N LYS A 198 -15.46 13.58 21.09
CA LYS A 198 -16.55 12.83 21.71
C LYS A 198 -17.62 13.72 22.31
N GLU A 199 -17.24 14.74 23.08
CA GLU A 199 -18.18 15.64 23.73
C GLU A 199 -19.08 16.35 22.72
N LYS A 200 -18.48 16.99 21.70
CA LYS A 200 -19.21 17.68 20.63
C LYS A 200 -20.12 16.74 19.86
N ILE A 201 -19.64 15.56 19.49
CA ILE A 201 -20.44 14.56 18.76
C ILE A 201 -21.61 14.07 19.63
N THR A 202 -21.36 13.85 20.93
CA THR A 202 -22.40 13.42 21.88
C THR A 202 -23.46 14.50 22.07
N GLU A 203 -23.07 15.77 22.15
CA GLU A 203 -23.99 16.91 22.19
C GLU A 203 -24.90 16.93 20.94
N LYS A 204 -24.33 16.78 19.73
CA LYS A 204 -25.12 16.75 18.50
C LYS A 204 -26.02 15.52 18.40
N LEU A 205 -25.54 14.36 18.89
CA LEU A 205 -26.33 13.14 18.97
C LEU A 205 -27.53 13.30 19.92
N ASN A 206 -27.32 13.95 21.08
CA ASN A 206 -28.40 14.20 22.04
C ASN A 206 -29.45 15.14 21.43
N LYS A 207 -29.01 16.22 20.76
CA LYS A 207 -29.91 17.12 20.05
C LYS A 207 -30.72 16.36 18.99
N LEU A 208 -30.08 15.53 18.16
CA LEU A 208 -30.79 14.70 17.18
C LEU A 208 -31.89 13.84 17.84
N ASN A 209 -31.58 13.16 18.95
CA ASN A 209 -32.55 12.32 19.65
C ASN A 209 -33.75 13.13 20.17
N GLU A 210 -33.49 14.31 20.72
CA GLU A 210 -34.52 15.21 21.25
C GLU A 210 -35.46 15.68 20.14
N GLU A 211 -34.92 16.31 19.10
CA GLU A 211 -35.71 16.88 18.00
C GLU A 211 -36.49 15.80 17.24
N TYR A 212 -35.87 14.64 17.03
CA TYR A 212 -36.54 13.52 16.36
C TYR A 212 -37.66 12.90 17.22
N SER A 213 -37.53 12.92 18.55
CA SER A 213 -38.58 12.45 19.45
C SER A 213 -39.80 13.37 19.41
N ILE A 214 -39.59 14.69 19.31
CA ILE A 214 -40.66 15.68 19.14
C ILE A 214 -41.38 15.43 17.81
N TYR A 215 -40.62 15.24 16.72
CA TYR A 215 -41.19 14.89 15.41
C TYR A 215 -42.02 13.61 15.43
N LYS A 216 -41.56 12.55 16.12
CA LYS A 216 -42.36 11.33 16.27
C LYS A 216 -43.69 11.57 16.98
N GLY A 217 -43.74 12.51 17.93
CA GLY A 217 -44.97 12.95 18.59
C GLY A 217 -46.01 13.50 17.61
N ILE A 218 -45.61 14.34 16.66
CA ILE A 218 -46.53 14.89 15.66
C ILE A 218 -47.09 13.81 14.72
N CYS A 219 -46.25 12.85 14.31
CA CYS A 219 -46.65 11.77 13.40
C CYS A 219 -47.75 10.87 14.00
N VAL A 220 -47.64 10.59 15.30
CA VAL A 220 -48.65 9.79 16.03
C VAL A 220 -49.97 10.55 16.14
N ASN A 221 -49.92 11.85 16.43
CA ASN A 221 -51.12 12.69 16.55
C ASN A 221 -51.86 12.82 15.21
N ASP A 222 -51.14 12.98 14.10
CA ASP A 222 -51.73 13.04 12.76
C ASP A 222 -52.38 11.70 12.36
N SER A 223 -51.73 10.58 12.68
CA SER A 223 -52.28 9.24 12.42
C SER A 223 -53.60 9.00 13.17
N ASN A 224 -53.68 9.44 14.44
CA ASN A 224 -54.89 9.32 15.26
C ASN A 224 -56.03 10.22 14.78
N ASN A 225 -55.72 11.38 14.20
CA ASN A 225 -56.73 12.30 13.65
C ASN A 225 -57.31 11.84 12.30
N GLN A 226 -56.57 11.03 11.53
CA GLN A 226 -57.06 10.46 10.28
C GLN A 226 -57.96 9.23 10.49
N GLY A 227 -57.81 8.49 11.60
CA GLY A 227 -58.68 7.33 11.94
C GLY A 227 -60.03 7.68 12.56
N ASN A 228 -60.28 8.96 12.88
CA ASN A 228 -61.52 9.45 13.50
C ASN A 228 -62.42 10.26 12.51
N LYS A 229 -62.16 10.17 11.21
CA LYS A 229 -63.00 10.71 10.13
C LYS A 229 -63.52 9.58 9.25
#